data_AF-A0A519ZRX0-F1
#
_entry.id   AF-A0A519ZRX0-F1
#
_cell.length_a   1.000
_cell.length_b   1.000
_cell.length_c   1.000
_cell.angle_alpha   90.00
_cell.angle_beta   90.00
_cell.angle_gamma   90.00
#
_symmetry.space_group_name_H-M   'P 1'
#
loop_
_entity.id
_entity.type
_entity.pdbx_description
1 polymer ?
#
loop_
_entity_poly.entity_id
_entity_poly.type
_entity_poly.pdbx_seq_one_letter_code
_entity_poly.pdbx_strand_id
1 'polypeptide(L)'
;MLSIRHFAQATSAAVALFAAASVNAATFAAPVSLDFTLSTDILGFLGNAPIITPAGGATVSGTTISLPASNVTLGASTAADLYAATAGSFSIKTTSSAGVVTTLDLSNLSYNNATKALTATIKLNGVQASSGVALTTASALVSENFDAVLGTGLLQTANMFLTDGAATSLMGAMGLTAFQQLLIKPTLLATSFGTLAVDVTGSVAPAVPEPSTYALMGVGLVGIALAARRKKA
;
A
#
# COMPACT_ATOMS: atom_id res chain seq x y z
N MET A 1 -9.83 68.18 -9.83
CA MET A 1 -10.13 67.15 -10.86
C MET A 1 -9.04 66.09 -10.79
N LEU A 2 -9.23 65.06 -9.96
CA LEU A 2 -8.30 63.93 -9.81
C LEU A 2 -8.70 62.84 -10.82
N SER A 3 -7.77 62.49 -11.70
CA SER A 3 -7.97 61.59 -12.83
C SER A 3 -8.23 60.14 -12.40
N ILE A 4 -9.35 59.58 -12.87
CA ILE A 4 -9.89 58.21 -12.69
C ILE A 4 -8.91 57.08 -13.11
N ARG A 5 -7.74 57.41 -13.67
CA ARG A 5 -6.77 56.44 -14.19
C ARG A 5 -5.97 55.67 -13.13
N HIS A 6 -6.01 56.08 -11.86
CA HIS A 6 -5.29 55.36 -10.78
C HIS A 6 -6.09 54.22 -10.14
N PHE A 7 -7.40 54.09 -10.42
CA PHE A 7 -8.22 53.02 -9.84
C PHE A 7 -8.18 51.72 -10.65
N ALA A 8 -7.72 51.77 -11.91
CA ALA A 8 -7.65 50.59 -12.79
C ALA A 8 -6.33 49.80 -12.70
N GLN A 9 -5.30 50.34 -12.03
CA GLN A 9 -4.02 49.64 -11.82
C GLN A 9 -3.89 49.01 -10.43
N ALA A 10 -4.84 49.26 -9.52
CA ALA A 10 -4.84 48.65 -8.18
C ALA A 10 -5.57 47.30 -8.12
N THR A 11 -6.29 46.89 -9.17
CA THR A 11 -7.09 45.65 -9.16
C THR A 11 -6.44 44.47 -9.88
N SER A 12 -5.31 44.66 -10.58
CA SER A 12 -4.60 43.57 -11.27
C SER A 12 -3.43 42.96 -10.47
N ALA A 13 -3.15 43.45 -9.25
CA ALA A 13 -2.11 42.91 -8.37
C ALA A 13 -2.66 41.98 -7.26
N ALA A 14 -3.95 41.61 -7.31
CA ALA A 14 -4.58 40.72 -6.31
C ALA A 14 -4.87 39.30 -6.83
N VAL A 15 -4.40 38.93 -8.02
CA VAL A 15 -4.66 37.61 -8.64
C VAL A 15 -3.45 36.67 -8.61
N ALA A 16 -2.29 37.12 -8.13
CA ALA A 16 -1.04 36.34 -8.16
C ALA A 16 -0.53 35.86 -6.80
N LEU A 17 -1.41 35.61 -5.82
CA LEU A 17 -1.01 35.07 -4.51
C LEU A 17 -1.85 33.87 -4.04
N PHE A 18 -2.44 33.14 -4.96
CA PHE A 18 -2.59 31.70 -4.77
C PHE A 18 -1.41 31.06 -5.47
N ALA A 19 -0.23 31.17 -4.84
CA ALA A 19 0.80 30.17 -5.06
C ALA A 19 0.09 28.84 -4.83
N ALA A 20 -0.09 28.07 -5.90
CA ALA A 20 -0.49 26.69 -5.80
C ALA A 20 0.53 26.06 -4.87
N ALA A 21 0.17 25.92 -3.60
CA ALA A 21 0.86 25.04 -2.69
C ALA A 21 0.72 23.69 -3.38
N SER A 22 1.76 23.28 -4.10
CA SER A 22 1.86 21.93 -4.60
C SER A 22 1.68 21.08 -3.36
N VAL A 23 0.53 20.42 -3.26
CA VAL A 23 0.28 19.42 -2.24
C VAL A 23 1.32 18.35 -2.54
N ASN A 24 2.48 18.47 -1.90
CA ASN A 24 3.50 17.46 -2.00
C ASN A 24 2.85 16.19 -1.45
N ALA A 25 2.65 15.22 -2.33
CA ALA A 25 2.21 13.89 -1.94
C ALA A 25 3.10 13.44 -0.79
N ALA A 26 2.50 13.18 0.37
CA ALA A 26 3.24 12.69 1.51
C ALA A 26 3.78 11.30 1.18
N THR A 27 5.11 11.18 1.16
CA THR A 27 5.79 9.89 1.07
C THR A 27 6.02 9.37 2.48
N PHE A 28 5.52 8.18 2.77
CA PHE A 28 5.71 7.53 4.07
C PHE A 28 7.12 6.92 4.10
N ALA A 29 7.92 7.28 5.10
CA ALA A 29 9.24 6.70 5.33
C ALA A 29 9.22 5.54 6.35
N ALA A 30 8.04 5.22 6.88
CA ALA A 30 7.81 4.17 7.86
C ALA A 30 7.98 2.76 7.25
N PRO A 31 8.36 1.75 8.04
CA PRO A 31 8.22 0.36 7.60
C PRO A 31 6.76 0.10 7.23
N VAL A 32 6.59 -0.38 6.01
CA VAL A 32 5.29 -0.77 5.50
C VAL A 32 5.36 -2.25 5.16
N SER A 33 4.47 -3.03 5.75
CA SER A 33 4.16 -4.36 5.25
C SER A 33 2.86 -4.34 4.46
N LEU A 34 2.83 -5.19 3.45
CA LEU A 34 1.65 -5.47 2.66
C LEU A 34 1.31 -6.94 2.94
N ASP A 35 0.33 -7.14 3.80
CA ASP A 35 -0.05 -8.45 4.30
C ASP A 35 -1.18 -8.99 3.44
N PHE A 36 -0.88 -10.02 2.66
CA PHE A 36 -1.85 -10.71 1.83
C PHE A 36 -2.27 -12.02 2.48
N THR A 37 -3.54 -12.12 2.88
CA THR A 37 -4.08 -13.30 3.56
C THR A 37 -4.95 -14.10 2.59
N LEU A 38 -4.54 -15.32 2.27
CA LEU A 38 -5.29 -16.20 1.38
C LEU A 38 -6.62 -16.63 2.01
N SER A 39 -7.68 -16.63 1.21
CA SER A 39 -9.00 -17.12 1.63
C SER A 39 -9.03 -18.65 1.75
N THR A 40 -10.00 -19.17 2.49
CA THR A 40 -10.28 -20.62 2.49
C THR A 40 -10.78 -21.13 1.13
N ASP A 41 -11.44 -20.27 0.34
CA ASP A 41 -11.98 -20.64 -0.96
C ASP A 41 -10.84 -20.96 -1.95
N ILE A 42 -9.83 -20.09 -2.04
CA ILE A 42 -8.70 -20.32 -2.93
C ILE A 42 -7.82 -21.47 -2.44
N LEU A 43 -7.66 -21.63 -1.12
CA LEU A 43 -6.93 -22.78 -0.56
C LEU A 43 -7.64 -24.09 -0.88
N GLY A 44 -8.97 -24.13 -0.77
CA GLY A 44 -9.78 -25.28 -1.19
C GLY A 44 -9.69 -25.56 -2.69
N PHE A 45 -9.68 -24.50 -3.51
CA PHE A 45 -9.50 -24.62 -4.97
C PHE A 45 -8.13 -25.17 -5.37
N LEU A 46 -7.07 -24.75 -4.66
CA LEU A 46 -5.68 -25.17 -4.88
C LEU A 46 -5.41 -26.61 -4.39
N GLY A 47 -6.32 -27.19 -3.59
CA GLY A 47 -6.26 -28.56 -3.09
C GLY A 47 -5.66 -28.70 -1.69
N ASN A 48 -5.39 -29.93 -1.27
CA ASN A 48 -4.97 -30.22 0.10
C ASN A 48 -3.51 -29.80 0.32
N ALA A 49 -3.30 -28.87 1.25
CA ALA A 49 -2.00 -28.41 1.76
C ALA A 49 -1.07 -27.75 0.70
N PRO A 50 -1.48 -26.60 0.11
CA PRO A 50 -0.56 -25.80 -0.69
C PRO A 50 0.66 -25.40 0.15
N ILE A 51 1.86 -25.50 -0.45
CA ILE A 51 3.10 -25.04 0.16
C ILE A 51 3.36 -23.62 -0.34
N ILE A 52 3.41 -22.67 0.59
CA ILE A 52 3.70 -21.26 0.28
C ILE A 52 5.18 -21.02 0.57
N THR A 53 5.92 -20.59 -0.45
CA THR A 53 7.35 -20.29 -0.34
C THR A 53 7.55 -18.78 -0.52
N PRO A 54 7.98 -18.04 0.51
CA PRO A 54 8.27 -16.63 0.38
C PRO A 54 9.57 -16.37 -0.39
N ALA A 55 9.66 -15.21 -1.04
CA ALA A 55 10.86 -14.70 -1.70
C ALA A 55 10.93 -13.16 -1.64
N GLY A 56 12.08 -12.56 -1.99
CA GLY A 56 12.23 -11.10 -2.02
C GLY A 56 12.01 -10.41 -0.67
N GLY A 57 12.37 -11.08 0.44
CA GLY A 57 12.17 -10.56 1.80
C GLY A 57 10.76 -10.76 2.36
N ALA A 58 9.86 -11.43 1.63
CA ALA A 58 8.57 -11.83 2.16
C ALA A 58 8.71 -12.82 3.33
N THR A 59 7.70 -12.89 4.17
CA THR A 59 7.57 -13.92 5.23
C THR A 59 6.17 -14.53 5.19
N VAL A 60 6.00 -15.73 5.76
CA VAL A 60 4.72 -16.45 5.78
C VAL A 60 4.40 -16.88 7.21
N SER A 61 3.17 -16.61 7.64
CA SER A 61 2.60 -17.09 8.90
C SER A 61 1.19 -17.62 8.64
N GLY A 62 1.01 -18.93 8.71
CA GLY A 62 -0.25 -19.58 8.33
C GLY A 62 -0.62 -19.30 6.87
N THR A 63 -1.72 -18.59 6.64
CA THR A 63 -2.22 -18.20 5.31
C THR A 63 -1.88 -16.75 4.93
N THR A 64 -1.22 -16.03 5.83
CA THR A 64 -0.81 -14.64 5.64
C THR A 64 0.63 -14.58 5.12
N ILE A 65 0.81 -13.88 4.01
CA ILE A 65 2.10 -13.58 3.40
C ILE A 65 2.36 -12.10 3.64
N SER A 66 3.39 -11.79 4.43
CA SER A 66 3.81 -10.42 4.68
C SER A 66 4.89 -10.02 3.68
N LEU A 67 4.61 -9.00 2.88
CA LEU A 67 5.46 -8.53 1.79
C LEU A 67 6.08 -7.17 2.18
N PRO A 68 7.41 -7.00 2.10
CA PRO A 68 8.03 -5.71 2.38
C PRO A 68 7.62 -4.70 1.30
N ALA A 69 7.01 -3.59 1.67
CA ALA A 69 6.70 -2.55 0.69
C ALA A 69 7.99 -1.83 0.29
N SER A 70 8.18 -1.59 -1.01
CA SER A 70 9.27 -0.79 -1.55
C SER A 70 8.91 0.69 -1.57
N ASN A 71 7.61 1.01 -1.68
CA ASN A 71 7.07 2.35 -1.56
C ASN A 71 5.61 2.31 -1.11
N VAL A 72 5.21 3.34 -0.36
CA VAL A 72 3.82 3.72 -0.18
C VAL A 72 3.68 5.21 -0.41
N THR A 73 2.78 5.57 -1.31
CA THR A 73 2.45 6.96 -1.61
C THR A 73 0.96 7.18 -1.40
N LEU A 74 0.61 8.39 -0.97
CA LEU A 74 -0.76 8.87 -0.99
C LEU A 74 -0.87 10.04 -1.96
N GLY A 75 -1.84 9.98 -2.87
CA GLY A 75 -2.16 11.12 -3.75
C GLY A 75 -2.69 12.35 -3.00
N ALA A 76 -3.30 12.16 -1.83
CA ALA A 76 -3.80 13.19 -0.92
C ALA A 76 -3.67 12.74 0.55
N SER A 77 -3.87 13.62 1.54
CA SER A 77 -3.88 13.26 2.98
C SER A 77 -5.08 12.38 3.40
N THR A 78 -5.68 11.68 2.45
CA THR A 78 -6.78 10.75 2.63
C THR A 78 -6.40 9.46 1.91
N ALA A 79 -6.75 8.31 2.49
CA ALA A 79 -6.43 6.99 1.95
C ALA A 79 -6.99 6.71 0.54
N ALA A 80 -7.85 7.57 -0.01
CA ALA A 80 -8.51 7.41 -1.30
C ALA A 80 -7.52 7.07 -2.43
N ASP A 81 -6.32 7.67 -2.40
CA ASP A 81 -5.28 7.51 -3.42
C ASP A 81 -4.04 6.78 -2.90
N LEU A 82 -4.22 5.79 -2.03
CA LEU A 82 -3.09 4.96 -1.58
C LEU A 82 -2.58 4.08 -2.72
N TYR A 83 -1.27 4.16 -2.94
CA TYR A 83 -0.52 3.25 -3.79
C TYR A 83 0.57 2.59 -2.95
N ALA A 84 0.62 1.26 -2.98
CA ALA A 84 1.66 0.49 -2.32
C ALA A 84 2.27 -0.50 -3.31
N ALA A 85 3.58 -0.43 -3.53
CA ALA A 85 4.30 -1.45 -4.28
C ALA A 85 5.20 -2.24 -3.33
N THR A 86 5.41 -3.52 -3.63
CA THR A 86 6.31 -4.37 -2.87
C THR A 86 7.52 -4.81 -3.69
N ALA A 87 8.65 -5.00 -3.00
CA ALA A 87 9.80 -5.71 -3.55
C ALA A 87 9.72 -7.24 -3.35
N GLY A 88 8.75 -7.70 -2.56
CA GLY A 88 8.52 -9.10 -2.23
C GLY A 88 7.83 -9.89 -3.34
N SER A 89 7.98 -11.21 -3.26
CA SER A 89 7.31 -12.19 -4.12
C SER A 89 7.02 -13.45 -3.30
N PHE A 90 6.15 -14.30 -3.81
CA PHE A 90 5.92 -15.62 -3.21
C PHE A 90 5.45 -16.61 -4.27
N SER A 91 5.64 -17.88 -3.98
CA SER A 91 5.20 -18.99 -4.81
C SER A 91 4.24 -19.87 -4.02
N ILE A 92 3.16 -20.31 -4.64
CA ILE A 92 2.28 -21.35 -4.11
C ILE A 92 2.49 -22.61 -4.93
N LYS A 93 2.93 -23.68 -4.28
CA LYS A 93 3.12 -24.99 -4.88
C LYS A 93 2.00 -25.92 -4.44
N THR A 94 1.29 -26.50 -5.40
CA THR A 94 0.28 -27.53 -5.18
C THR A 94 0.71 -28.83 -5.83
N THR A 95 0.23 -29.94 -5.30
CA THR A 95 0.41 -31.27 -5.91
C THR A 95 -0.96 -31.91 -6.04
N SER A 96 -1.35 -32.26 -7.25
CA SER A 96 -2.64 -32.92 -7.49
C SER A 96 -2.65 -34.34 -6.90
N SER A 97 -3.83 -34.95 -6.78
CA SER A 97 -3.97 -36.36 -6.40
C SER A 97 -3.26 -37.32 -7.37
N ALA A 98 -3.02 -36.88 -8.61
CA ALA A 98 -2.26 -37.60 -9.63
C ALA A 98 -0.73 -37.33 -9.54
N GLY A 99 -0.25 -36.61 -8.52
CA GLY A 99 1.16 -36.29 -8.33
C GLY A 99 1.70 -35.17 -9.22
N VAL A 100 0.84 -34.49 -10.00
CA VAL A 100 1.26 -33.37 -10.85
C VAL A 100 1.49 -32.15 -9.99
N VAL A 101 2.73 -31.64 -10.02
CA VAL A 101 3.12 -30.43 -9.30
C VAL A 101 2.80 -29.21 -10.15
N THR A 102 2.11 -28.24 -9.55
CA THR A 102 1.87 -26.93 -10.15
C THR A 102 2.42 -25.84 -9.23
N THR A 103 3.20 -24.92 -9.77
CA THR A 103 3.73 -23.76 -9.04
C THR A 103 3.12 -22.49 -9.62
N LEU A 104 2.49 -21.70 -8.77
CA LEU A 104 1.98 -20.37 -9.07
C LEU A 104 2.91 -19.33 -8.43
N ASP A 105 3.65 -18.58 -9.23
CA ASP A 105 4.53 -17.51 -8.75
C ASP A 105 3.84 -16.16 -8.90
N LEU A 106 3.85 -15.36 -7.83
CA LEU A 106 3.39 -13.98 -7.83
C LEU A 106 4.55 -13.04 -7.51
N SER A 107 4.78 -12.06 -8.38
CA SER A 107 5.82 -11.04 -8.21
C SER A 107 5.33 -9.67 -8.65
N ASN A 108 6.10 -8.62 -8.32
CA ASN A 108 5.78 -7.23 -8.67
C ASN A 108 4.38 -6.81 -8.18
N LEU A 109 4.02 -7.23 -6.96
CA LEU A 109 2.70 -6.90 -6.44
C LEU A 109 2.63 -5.39 -6.16
N SER A 110 1.52 -4.78 -6.57
CA SER A 110 1.25 -3.38 -6.25
C SER A 110 -0.25 -3.12 -6.17
N TYR A 111 -0.68 -2.51 -5.08
CA TYR A 111 -2.08 -2.17 -4.83
C TYR A 111 -2.34 -0.70 -5.05
N ASN A 112 -3.42 -0.39 -5.75
CA ASN A 112 -3.94 0.96 -5.94
C ASN A 112 -5.35 1.05 -5.36
N ASN A 113 -5.52 1.88 -4.35
CA ASN A 113 -6.80 2.04 -3.66
C ASN A 113 -7.82 2.87 -4.45
N ALA A 114 -7.40 3.77 -5.31
CA ALA A 114 -8.32 4.57 -6.13
C ALA A 114 -9.08 3.67 -7.11
N THR A 115 -8.38 2.69 -7.69
CA THR A 115 -8.96 1.70 -8.61
C THR A 115 -9.37 0.39 -7.94
N LYS A 116 -9.12 0.23 -6.63
CA LYS A 116 -9.38 -1.00 -5.85
C LYS A 116 -8.76 -2.25 -6.49
N ALA A 117 -7.55 -2.11 -7.01
CA ALA A 117 -6.92 -3.10 -7.87
C ALA A 117 -5.53 -3.50 -7.34
N LEU A 118 -5.29 -4.80 -7.26
CA LEU A 118 -3.96 -5.38 -7.07
C LEU A 118 -3.40 -5.80 -8.45
N THR A 119 -2.30 -5.16 -8.83
CA THR A 119 -1.47 -5.56 -9.94
C THR A 119 -0.43 -6.57 -9.51
N ALA A 120 -0.13 -7.54 -10.38
CA ALA A 120 0.92 -8.52 -10.18
C ALA A 120 1.37 -9.11 -11.52
N THR A 121 2.57 -9.66 -11.54
CA THR A 121 2.98 -10.65 -12.53
C THR A 121 2.69 -12.04 -11.98
N ILE A 122 1.92 -12.83 -12.73
CA ILE A 122 1.58 -14.21 -12.40
C ILE A 122 2.33 -15.13 -13.35
N LYS A 123 3.07 -16.10 -12.81
CA LYS A 123 3.66 -17.19 -13.58
C LYS A 123 3.08 -18.52 -13.12
N LEU A 124 2.89 -19.43 -14.07
CA LEU A 124 2.50 -20.80 -13.81
C LEU A 124 3.60 -21.72 -14.32
N ASN A 125 4.19 -22.52 -13.42
CA ASN A 125 5.32 -23.40 -13.73
C ASN A 125 6.48 -22.66 -14.43
N GLY A 126 6.75 -21.42 -14.00
CA GLY A 126 7.77 -20.55 -14.60
C GLY A 126 7.36 -19.82 -15.89
N VAL A 127 6.23 -20.16 -16.51
CA VAL A 127 5.70 -19.47 -17.69
C VAL A 127 4.85 -18.28 -17.25
N GLN A 128 5.13 -17.07 -17.77
CA GLN A 128 4.30 -15.91 -17.46
C GLN A 128 2.88 -16.09 -18.00
N ALA A 129 1.92 -16.23 -17.09
CA ALA A 129 0.51 -16.39 -17.40
C ALA A 129 -0.15 -15.02 -17.54
N SER A 130 0.19 -14.04 -16.69
CA SER A 130 -0.40 -12.71 -16.73
C SER A 130 0.57 -11.65 -16.19
N SER A 131 0.41 -10.40 -16.63
CA SER A 131 1.06 -9.24 -16.04
C SER A 131 0.13 -8.03 -16.15
N GLY A 132 -0.16 -7.37 -15.03
CA GLY A 132 -1.10 -6.25 -14.97
C GLY A 132 -2.05 -6.39 -13.79
N VAL A 133 -3.30 -5.93 -13.93
CA VAL A 133 -4.32 -6.05 -12.88
C VAL A 133 -4.72 -7.52 -12.70
N ALA A 134 -4.27 -8.11 -11.60
CA ALA A 134 -4.51 -9.50 -11.28
C ALA A 134 -5.81 -9.66 -10.49
N LEU A 135 -5.93 -8.94 -9.38
CA LEU A 135 -7.07 -9.03 -8.48
C LEU A 135 -7.76 -7.66 -8.33
N THR A 136 -9.06 -7.66 -8.11
CA THR A 136 -9.85 -6.46 -7.77
C THR A 136 -10.73 -6.73 -6.58
N THR A 137 -11.12 -5.67 -5.88
CA THR A 137 -12.11 -5.73 -4.81
C THR A 137 -13.20 -4.70 -5.04
N ALA A 138 -14.41 -5.00 -4.54
CA ALA A 138 -15.49 -4.03 -4.51
C ALA A 138 -15.31 -2.97 -3.41
N SER A 139 -14.49 -3.25 -2.37
CA SER A 139 -14.39 -2.36 -1.21
C SER A 139 -13.02 -2.41 -0.54
N ALA A 140 -12.61 -1.26 -0.02
CA ALA A 140 -11.50 -1.14 0.91
C ALA A 140 -11.97 -0.30 2.10
N LEU A 141 -11.67 -0.79 3.31
CA LEU A 141 -11.89 -0.13 4.57
C LEU A 141 -10.59 0.56 5.01
N VAL A 142 -10.70 1.77 5.51
CA VAL A 142 -9.62 2.51 6.14
C VAL A 142 -9.89 2.46 7.63
N SER A 143 -9.17 1.60 8.35
CA SER A 143 -9.43 1.39 9.78
C SER A 143 -8.72 2.43 10.65
N GLU A 144 -7.64 3.01 10.14
CA GLU A 144 -6.90 4.08 10.79
C GLU A 144 -6.67 5.21 9.79
N ASN A 145 -6.80 6.45 10.26
CA ASN A 145 -6.57 7.61 9.40
C ASN A 145 -5.10 7.64 9.00
N PHE A 146 -4.82 7.73 7.70
CA PHE A 146 -3.44 7.86 7.25
C PHE A 146 -2.88 9.21 7.67
N ASP A 147 -1.87 9.18 8.53
CA ASP A 147 -1.19 10.35 9.04
C ASP A 147 0.24 10.35 8.52
N ALA A 148 0.48 11.22 7.53
CA ALA A 148 1.80 11.46 6.95
C ALA A 148 2.84 12.00 7.94
N VAL A 149 2.39 12.72 8.97
CA VAL A 149 3.25 13.32 10.00
C VAL A 149 3.71 12.25 10.98
N LEU A 150 2.78 11.41 11.44
CA LEU A 150 3.09 10.29 12.33
C LEU A 150 3.65 9.08 11.59
N GLY A 151 3.50 9.03 10.26
CA GLY A 151 3.87 7.90 9.45
C GLY A 151 3.02 6.67 9.75
N THR A 152 1.74 6.84 10.06
CA THR A 152 0.85 5.73 10.45
C THR A 152 -0.34 5.61 9.51
N GLY A 153 -0.91 4.41 9.40
CA GLY A 153 -2.16 4.19 8.69
C GLY A 153 -2.39 2.73 8.33
N LEU A 154 -3.65 2.32 8.38
CA LEU A 154 -4.07 0.95 8.08
C LEU A 154 -5.19 0.96 7.06
N LEU A 155 -4.91 0.34 5.92
CA LEU A 155 -5.89 0.02 4.89
C LEU A 155 -6.12 -1.47 4.84
N GLN A 156 -7.38 -1.89 4.75
CA GLN A 156 -7.74 -3.28 4.57
C GLN A 156 -8.73 -3.41 3.42
N THR A 157 -8.53 -4.41 2.56
CA THR A 157 -9.51 -4.79 1.55
C THR A 157 -10.37 -5.93 2.06
N ALA A 158 -11.63 -5.95 1.61
CA ALA A 158 -12.41 -7.17 1.67
C ALA A 158 -12.19 -7.97 0.38
N ASN A 159 -12.39 -9.30 0.45
CA ASN A 159 -12.49 -10.24 -0.67
C ASN A 159 -11.98 -9.72 -2.03
N MET A 160 -10.76 -10.13 -2.40
CA MET A 160 -10.22 -9.83 -3.71
C MET A 160 -10.55 -10.98 -4.67
N PHE A 161 -10.91 -10.66 -5.91
CA PHE A 161 -11.30 -11.61 -6.94
C PHE A 161 -10.42 -11.44 -8.17
N LEU A 162 -10.23 -12.50 -8.95
CA LEU A 162 -9.54 -12.40 -10.24
C LEU A 162 -10.30 -11.48 -11.20
N THR A 163 -9.56 -10.70 -11.98
CA THR A 163 -10.14 -10.04 -13.14
C THR A 163 -10.44 -11.05 -14.24
N ASP A 164 -11.41 -10.72 -15.11
CA ASP A 164 -11.76 -11.55 -16.26
C ASP A 164 -10.54 -11.86 -17.16
N GLY A 165 -9.70 -10.84 -17.38
CA GLY A 165 -8.46 -10.96 -18.14
C GLY A 165 -7.44 -11.87 -17.45
N ALA A 166 -7.18 -11.66 -16.16
CA ALA A 166 -6.23 -12.49 -15.41
C ALA A 166 -6.69 -13.95 -15.33
N ALA A 167 -7.98 -14.21 -15.13
CA ALA A 167 -8.55 -15.55 -15.13
C ALA A 167 -8.38 -16.24 -16.50
N THR A 168 -8.69 -15.52 -17.59
CA THR A 168 -8.55 -16.06 -18.96
C THR A 168 -7.10 -16.42 -19.26
N SER A 169 -6.14 -15.55 -18.94
CA SER A 169 -4.73 -15.83 -19.19
C SER A 169 -4.17 -16.94 -18.30
N LEU A 170 -4.62 -17.04 -17.04
CA LEU A 170 -4.24 -18.14 -16.14
C LEU A 170 -4.74 -19.49 -16.68
N MET A 171 -6.02 -19.57 -17.05
CA MET A 171 -6.58 -20.80 -17.63
C MET A 171 -5.92 -21.18 -18.96
N GLY A 172 -5.57 -20.18 -19.78
CA GLY A 172 -4.78 -20.39 -21.00
C GLY A 172 -3.39 -20.96 -20.70
N ALA A 173 -2.71 -20.44 -19.68
CA ALA A 173 -1.41 -20.95 -19.23
C ALA A 173 -1.50 -22.37 -18.64
N MET A 174 -2.65 -22.74 -18.07
CA MET A 174 -2.95 -24.12 -17.65
C MET A 174 -3.21 -25.06 -18.84
N GLY A 175 -3.27 -24.55 -20.08
CA GLY A 175 -3.56 -25.34 -21.27
C GLY A 175 -5.02 -25.75 -21.40
N LEU A 176 -5.94 -25.06 -20.72
CA LEU A 176 -7.36 -25.37 -20.79
C LEU A 176 -7.96 -24.97 -22.14
N THR A 177 -8.71 -25.89 -22.74
CA THR A 177 -9.48 -25.64 -23.96
C THR A 177 -10.58 -24.60 -23.73
N ALA A 178 -11.04 -23.92 -24.79
CA ALA A 178 -12.10 -22.92 -24.69
C ALA A 178 -13.39 -23.45 -24.01
N PHE A 179 -13.73 -24.72 -24.27
CA PHE A 179 -14.86 -25.38 -23.62
C PHE A 179 -14.65 -25.55 -22.11
N GLN A 180 -13.46 -26.00 -21.69
CA GLN A 180 -13.13 -26.12 -20.25
C GLN A 180 -13.11 -24.75 -19.57
N GLN A 181 -12.62 -23.72 -20.26
CA GLN A 181 -12.66 -22.35 -19.74
C GLN A 181 -14.10 -21.88 -19.51
N LEU A 182 -15.02 -22.16 -20.43
CA LEU A 182 -16.43 -21.80 -20.26
C LEU A 182 -17.04 -22.42 -18.99
N LEU A 183 -16.63 -23.64 -18.64
CA LEU A 183 -17.13 -24.35 -17.46
C LEU A 183 -16.50 -23.85 -16.14
N ILE A 184 -15.20 -23.52 -16.16
CA ILE A 184 -14.43 -23.24 -14.93
C ILE A 184 -14.41 -21.73 -14.59
N LYS A 185 -14.44 -20.86 -15.60
CA LYS A 185 -14.30 -19.42 -15.44
C LYS A 185 -15.30 -18.80 -14.45
N PRO A 186 -16.61 -19.15 -14.46
CA PRO A 186 -17.56 -18.55 -13.52
C PRO A 186 -17.20 -18.84 -12.07
N THR A 187 -16.80 -20.08 -11.77
CA THR A 187 -16.36 -20.49 -10.44
C THR A 187 -15.08 -19.75 -10.05
N LEU A 188 -14.10 -19.70 -10.95
CA LEU A 188 -12.82 -19.04 -10.68
C LEU A 188 -12.96 -17.52 -10.41
N LEU A 189 -13.89 -16.84 -11.10
CA LEU A 189 -14.19 -15.43 -10.87
C LEU A 189 -15.01 -15.18 -9.59
N ALA A 190 -15.78 -16.17 -9.14
CA ALA A 190 -16.52 -16.11 -7.88
C ALA A 190 -15.67 -16.52 -6.66
N THR A 191 -14.53 -17.17 -6.86
CA THR A 191 -13.60 -17.56 -5.80
C THR A 191 -12.87 -16.33 -5.26
N SER A 192 -13.04 -16.04 -3.98
CA SER A 192 -12.20 -15.03 -3.33
C SER A 192 -10.77 -15.54 -3.22
N PHE A 193 -9.79 -14.71 -3.55
CA PHE A 193 -8.38 -14.99 -3.33
C PHE A 193 -7.93 -14.66 -1.91
N GLY A 194 -8.66 -13.80 -1.20
CA GLY A 194 -8.26 -13.36 0.13
C GLY A 194 -8.48 -11.87 0.38
N THR A 195 -7.79 -11.37 1.39
CA THR A 195 -7.78 -9.96 1.78
C THR A 195 -6.36 -9.41 1.75
N LEU A 196 -6.28 -8.09 1.59
CA LEU A 196 -5.04 -7.35 1.64
C LEU A 196 -5.09 -6.32 2.75
N ALA A 197 -4.07 -6.28 3.60
CA ALA A 197 -3.83 -5.19 4.52
C ALA A 197 -2.55 -4.44 4.12
N VAL A 198 -2.60 -3.12 4.13
CA VAL A 198 -1.43 -2.26 4.03
C VAL A 198 -1.31 -1.56 5.36
N ASP A 199 -0.30 -1.94 6.13
CA ASP A 199 -0.01 -1.37 7.43
C ASP A 199 1.25 -0.51 7.33
N VAL A 200 1.07 0.79 7.56
CA VAL A 200 2.15 1.76 7.66
C VAL A 200 2.37 1.99 9.14
N THR A 201 3.48 1.45 9.69
CA THR A 201 3.79 1.59 11.11
C THR A 201 4.89 2.62 11.31
N GLY A 202 4.53 3.80 11.77
CA GLY A 202 5.49 4.84 12.09
C GLY A 202 6.39 4.41 13.23
N SER A 203 7.65 4.10 12.93
CA SER A 203 8.69 4.17 13.97
C SER A 203 8.97 5.64 14.24
N VAL A 204 8.11 6.28 15.04
CA VAL A 204 8.43 7.59 15.60
C VAL A 204 9.54 7.34 16.60
N ALA A 205 10.80 7.39 16.15
CA ALA A 205 11.89 7.67 17.06
C ALA A 205 11.46 8.97 17.76
N PRO A 206 11.28 8.97 19.10
CA PRO A 206 10.84 10.17 19.80
C PRO A 206 11.79 11.28 19.37
N ALA A 207 11.25 12.42 18.94
CA ALA A 207 12.06 13.55 18.51
C ALA A 207 13.04 13.86 19.63
N VAL A 208 14.29 13.42 19.49
CA VAL A 208 15.33 13.68 20.46
C VAL A 208 15.60 15.17 20.32
N PRO A 209 15.23 16.01 21.31
CA PRO A 209 15.43 17.44 21.18
C PRO A 209 16.92 17.69 20.95
N GLU A 210 17.23 18.58 20.01
CA GLU A 210 18.61 18.85 19.67
C GLU A 210 19.40 19.29 20.92
N PRO A 211 20.71 18.97 21.02
CA PRO A 211 21.51 19.34 22.19
C PRO A 211 21.45 20.83 22.52
N SER A 212 21.24 21.66 21.50
CA SER A 212 21.05 23.11 21.59
C SER A 212 19.73 23.50 22.27
N THR A 213 18.64 22.75 22.08
CA THR A 213 17.35 22.98 22.74
C THR A 213 17.46 22.73 24.25
N TYR A 214 18.14 21.65 24.63
CA TYR A 214 18.43 21.37 26.03
C TYR A 214 19.36 22.42 26.65
N ALA A 215 20.38 22.85 25.91
CA ALA A 215 21.28 23.92 26.36
C ALA A 215 20.53 25.25 26.51
N LEU A 216 19.65 25.61 25.58
CA LEU A 216 18.89 26.86 25.62
C LEU A 216 17.87 26.88 26.76
N MET A 217 17.13 25.78 26.98
CA MET A 217 16.21 25.66 28.12
C MET A 217 16.96 25.69 29.46
N GLY A 218 18.13 25.03 29.54
CA GLY A 218 18.98 25.06 30.72
C GLY A 218 19.54 26.45 31.02
N VAL A 219 20.08 27.15 30.01
CA VAL A 219 20.64 28.50 30.16
C VAL A 219 19.55 29.53 30.49
N GLY A 220 18.35 29.39 29.92
CA GLY A 220 17.20 30.24 30.26
C GLY A 220 16.80 30.13 31.73
N LEU A 221 16.77 28.91 32.28
CA LEU A 221 16.49 28.66 33.70
C LEU A 221 17.59 29.23 34.61
N VAL A 222 18.86 29.08 34.24
CA VAL A 222 19.98 29.66 34.99
C VAL A 222 19.93 31.19 34.98
N GLY A 223 19.58 31.80 33.84
CA GLY A 223 19.39 33.25 33.72
C GLY A 223 18.29 33.79 34.63
N ILE A 224 17.15 33.11 34.71
CA ILE A 224 16.03 33.48 35.58
C ILE A 224 16.40 33.32 37.06
N ALA A 225 17.08 32.23 37.44
CA ALA A 225 17.53 32.01 38.81
C ALA A 225 18.53 33.09 39.28
N LEU A 226 19.46 33.50 38.40
CA LEU A 226 20.42 34.56 38.70
C LEU A 226 19.73 35.92 38.85
N ALA A 227 18.76 36.23 37.97
CA ALA A 227 17.98 37.46 38.03
C ALA A 227 17.11 37.54 39.29
N ALA A 228 16.50 36.42 39.71
CA ALA A 228 15.72 36.34 40.94
C ALA A 228 16.59 36.56 42.19
N ARG A 229 17.83 36.04 42.21
CA ARG A 229 18.77 36.26 43.31
C ARG A 229 19.19 37.73 43.43
N ARG A 230 19.40 38.41 42.30
CA ARG A 230 19.74 39.85 42.28
C ARG A 230 18.61 40.76 42.77
N LYS A 231 17.35 40.34 42.67
CA LYS A 231 16.20 41.13 43.18
C LYS A 231 16.00 41.01 44.69
N LYS A 232 16.66 40.06 45.35
CA LYS A 232 16.49 39.77 46.79
C LYS A 232 17.67 40.26 47.65
N ALA A 233 18.76 40.68 47.01
CA ALA A 233 19.91 41.33 47.63
C ALA A 233 19.81 42.85 47.39
#